data_AF-A0A0Q8QAY7-F1
#
_entry.id   AF-A0A0Q8QAY7-F1
#
_cell.length_a   1.000
_cell.length_b   1.000
_cell.length_c   1.000
_cell.angle_alpha   90.00
_cell.angle_beta   90.00
_cell.angle_gamma   90.00
#
_symmetry.space_group_name_H-M   'P 1'
#
loop_
_entity.id
_entity.type
_entity.pdbx_description
1 polymer ?
#
loop_
_entity_poly.entity_id
_entity_poly.type
_entity_poly.pdbx_seq_one_letter_code
_entity_poly.pdbx_strand_id
1 'polypeptide(L)' 'MAGLKLTQLPDRTPIKLSISVMPDLHQALTDYAALYAQTYGRDEPVADLIPAMLVTFLESDRVFVREREARLRGQKNMSA' A
#
# COMPACT_ATOMS: atom_id res chain seq x y z
N MET A 1 -16.03 35.43 10.09
CA MET A 1 -15.92 34.15 10.83
C MET A 1 -14.65 33.47 10.37
N ALA A 2 -13.66 33.30 11.26
CA ALA A 2 -12.39 32.68 10.92
C ALA A 2 -12.59 31.16 10.74
N GLY A 3 -12.30 30.65 9.55
CA GLY A 3 -12.35 29.21 9.26
C GLY A 3 -11.28 28.44 10.03
N LEU A 4 -11.56 27.15 10.31
CA LEU A 4 -10.61 26.24 10.94
C LEU A 4 -9.32 26.16 10.11
N LYS A 5 -8.15 26.28 10.77
CA LYS A 5 -6.83 26.10 10.14
C LYS A 5 -6.57 24.66 9.70
N LEU A 6 -7.28 23.71 10.30
CA LEU A 6 -7.23 22.30 9.93
C LEU A 6 -8.27 22.05 8.85
N THR A 7 -7.81 21.82 7.63
CA THR A 7 -8.64 21.32 6.54
C THR A 7 -9.20 19.94 6.92
N GLN A 8 -10.34 19.56 6.33
CA GLN A 8 -10.90 18.23 6.51
C GLN A 8 -9.82 17.16 6.26
N LEU A 9 -9.69 16.22 7.18
CA LEU A 9 -8.77 15.11 7.02
C LEU A 9 -9.18 14.30 5.77
N PRO A 10 -8.22 13.74 5.02
CA PRO A 10 -8.55 12.88 3.91
C PRO A 10 -9.38 11.69 4.40
N ASP A 11 -10.23 11.15 3.53
CA ASP A 11 -10.90 9.89 3.81
C ASP A 11 -9.84 8.80 4.07
N ARG A 12 -9.93 8.18 5.25
CA ARG A 12 -9.02 7.12 5.71
C ARG A 12 -9.73 5.77 5.79
N THR A 13 -10.94 5.66 5.24
CA THR A 13 -11.69 4.41 5.23
C THR A 13 -10.91 3.36 4.44
N PRO A 14 -10.47 2.26 5.05
CA PRO A 14 -9.76 1.21 4.34
C PRO A 14 -10.65 0.59 3.25
N ILE A 15 -10.10 0.42 2.06
CA ILE A 15 -10.79 -0.27 0.97
C ILE A 15 -10.44 -1.76 1.06
N LYS A 16 -11.45 -2.62 1.24
CA LYS A 16 -11.25 -4.08 1.23
C LYS A 16 -11.14 -4.59 -0.21
N LEU A 17 -10.02 -5.21 -0.52
CA LEU A 17 -9.79 -5.91 -1.79
C LEU A 17 -9.82 -7.42 -1.54
N SER A 18 -10.64 -8.15 -2.31
CA SER A 18 -10.65 -9.62 -2.32
C SER A 18 -9.87 -10.11 -3.52
N ILE A 19 -8.86 -10.94 -3.30
CA ILE A 19 -7.99 -11.49 -4.36
C ILE A 19 -7.94 -13.02 -4.27
N SER A 20 -7.78 -13.66 -5.43
CA SER A 20 -7.42 -15.07 -5.53
C SER A 20 -5.97 -15.16 -5.99
N VAL A 21 -5.16 -15.94 -5.27
CA VAL A 21 -3.75 -16.16 -5.60
C VAL A 21 -3.53 -17.61 -6.03
N MET A 22 -2.53 -17.84 -6.88
CA MET A 22 -2.13 -19.19 -7.27
C MET A 22 -1.40 -19.89 -6.11
N PRO A 23 -1.41 -21.24 -6.06
CA PRO A 23 -0.77 -22.01 -4.98
C PRO A 23 0.69 -21.63 -4.73
N ASP A 24 1.47 -21.42 -5.79
CA ASP A 24 2.89 -21.08 -5.68
C ASP A 24 3.10 -19.74 -4.96
N LEU A 25 2.25 -18.74 -5.25
CA LEU A 25 2.31 -17.45 -4.57
C LEU A 25 1.85 -17.57 -3.11
N HIS A 26 0.82 -18.36 -2.84
CA HIS A 26 0.39 -18.63 -1.46
C HIS A 26 1.52 -19.27 -0.63
N GLN A 27 2.25 -20.24 -1.19
CA GLN A 27 3.38 -20.86 -0.52
C GLN A 27 4.49 -19.84 -0.25
N ALA A 28 4.89 -19.06 -1.26
CA ALA A 28 5.92 -18.04 -1.10
C ALA A 28 5.57 -16.99 -0.03
N LEU A 29 4.29 -16.56 0.04
CA LEU A 29 3.81 -15.65 1.07
C LEU A 29 3.86 -16.27 2.48
N THR A 30 3.51 -17.55 2.59
CA THR A 30 3.59 -18.29 3.86
C THR A 30 5.02 -18.42 4.35
N ASP A 31 5.95 -18.75 3.44
CA ASP A 31 7.38 -18.86 3.76
C ASP A 31 7.95 -17.50 4.19
N TYR A 32 7.54 -16.41 3.53
CA TYR A 32 7.94 -15.07 3.92
C TYR A 32 7.44 -14.71 5.33
N ALA A 33 6.18 -15.01 5.66
CA ALA A 33 5.65 -14.76 7.00
C ALA A 33 6.43 -15.53 8.08
N ALA A 34 6.78 -16.79 7.81
CA ALA A 34 7.60 -17.59 8.72
C ALA A 34 9.01 -16.99 8.91
N LEU A 35 9.62 -16.46 7.85
CA LEU A 35 10.92 -15.78 7.94
C LEU A 35 10.81 -14.44 8.70
N TYR A 36 9.74 -13.68 8.45
CA TYR A 36 9.46 -12.45 9.17
C TYR A 36 9.34 -12.71 10.68
N ALA A 37 8.60 -13.74 11.07
CA ALA A 37 8.47 -14.15 12.46
C ALA A 37 9.79 -14.57 13.09
N GLN A 38 10.62 -15.34 12.37
CA GLN A 38 11.98 -15.68 12.83
C GLN A 38 12.87 -14.46 13.01
N THR A 39 12.76 -13.48 12.12
CA THR A 39 13.60 -12.27 12.11
C THR A 39 13.22 -11.30 13.24
N TYR A 40 11.92 -11.12 13.48
CA TYR A 40 11.40 -10.10 14.39
C TYR A 40 10.77 -10.66 15.68
N GLY A 41 10.73 -11.99 15.84
CA GLY A 41 10.14 -12.65 17.00
C GLY A 41 8.63 -12.48 17.12
N ARG A 42 7.94 -12.15 16.02
CA ARG A 42 6.50 -11.91 15.99
C ARG A 42 5.86 -12.56 14.77
N ASP A 43 4.94 -13.47 15.02
CA ASP A 43 4.03 -13.98 13.99
C ASP A 43 3.02 -12.90 13.58
N GLU A 44 2.93 -12.67 12.28
CA GLU A 44 1.98 -11.74 11.68
C GLU A 44 1.25 -12.48 10.55
N PRO A 45 -0.09 -12.39 10.45
CA PRO A 45 -0.83 -12.98 9.34
C PRO A 45 -0.34 -12.46 7.99
N VAL A 46 -0.26 -13.34 6.99
CA VAL A 46 0.08 -12.96 5.61
C VAL A 46 -0.79 -11.79 5.12
N ALA A 47 -2.08 -11.79 5.46
CA ALA A 47 -3.02 -10.74 5.10
C ALA A 47 -2.63 -9.34 5.63
N ASP A 48 -1.95 -9.29 6.78
CA ASP A 48 -1.50 -8.04 7.41
C ASP A 48 -0.13 -7.60 6.87
N LEU A 49 0.68 -8.55 6.38
CA LEU A 49 1.95 -8.27 5.70
C LEU A 49 1.76 -7.79 4.25
N ILE A 50 0.75 -8.30 3.52
CA ILE A 50 0.51 -7.97 2.11
C ILE A 50 0.44 -6.46 1.84
N PRO A 51 -0.30 -5.63 2.62
CA PRO A 51 -0.33 -4.19 2.41
C PRO A 51 1.07 -3.55 2.46
N ALA A 52 1.91 -3.93 3.42
CA ALA A 52 3.27 -3.41 3.55
C ALA A 52 4.18 -3.89 2.39
N MET A 53 4.03 -5.14 1.96
CA MET A 53 4.73 -5.67 0.78
C MET A 53 4.36 -4.90 -0.49
N LEU A 54 3.06 -4.63 -0.70
CA LEU A 54 2.57 -3.89 -1.87
C LEU A 54 3.05 -2.44 -1.86
N VAL A 55 3.05 -1.76 -0.71
CA VAL A 55 3.63 -0.42 -0.57
C VAL A 55 5.10 -0.44 -0.98
N THR A 56 5.88 -1.35 -0.40
CA THR A 56 7.31 -1.48 -0.70
C THR A 56 7.56 -1.75 -2.18
N PHE A 57 6.77 -2.63 -2.79
CA PHE A 57 6.85 -2.94 -4.23
C PHE A 57 6.60 -1.69 -5.08
N LEU A 58 5.50 -0.98 -4.82
CA LEU A 58 5.13 0.22 -5.58
C LEU A 58 6.13 1.36 -5.41
N GLU A 59 6.70 1.52 -4.22
CA GLU A 59 7.75 2.52 -3.95
C GLU A 59 9.09 2.15 -4.61
N SER A 60 9.36 0.85 -4.79
CA SER A 60 10.58 0.36 -5.44
C SER A 60 10.58 0.55 -6.97
N ASP A 61 9.39 0.58 -7.59
CA ASP A 61 9.24 0.76 -9.04
C ASP A 61 9.34 2.25 -9.44
N ARG A 62 10.56 2.67 -9.81
CA ARG A 62 10.85 4.05 -10.23
C ARG A 62 10.06 4.50 -11.45
N VAL A 63 9.73 3.59 -12.37
CA VAL A 63 8.94 3.95 -13.56
C VAL A 63 7.52 4.25 -13.12
N PHE A 64 6.92 3.36 -12.32
CA PHE A 64 5.60 3.59 -11.74
C PHE A 64 5.52 4.90 -10.95
N VAL A 65 6.49 5.17 -10.07
CA VAL A 65 6.52 6.40 -9.27
C VAL A 65 6.51 7.65 -10.15
N ARG A 66 7.38 7.70 -11.18
CA ARG A 66 7.45 8.86 -12.10
C ARG A 66 6.13 9.08 -12.85
N GLU A 67 5.53 8.03 -13.39
CA GLU A 67 4.26 8.11 -14.11
C GLU A 67 3.10 8.49 -13.19
N ARG A 68 3.06 7.95 -11.97
CA ARG A 68 2.05 8.30 -10.96
C ARG A 68 2.11 9.78 -10.59
N GLU A 69 3.31 10.33 -10.38
CA GLU A 69 3.47 11.75 -10.10
C GLU A 69 3.07 12.64 -11.28
N ALA A 70 3.45 12.27 -12.50
CA ALA A 70 3.05 13.00 -13.71
C ALA A 70 1.53 13.07 -13.84
N ARG A 71 0.84 11.94 -13.60
CA ARG A 71 -0.62 11.87 -13.58
C ARG A 71 -1.25 12.76 -12.50
N LEU A 72 -0.71 12.74 -11.28
CA LEU A 72 -1.22 13.57 -10.17
C LEU A 72 -1.06 15.08 -10.45
N ARG A 73 0.07 15.49 -11.04
CA ARG A 73 0.26 16.87 -11.50
C ARG A 73 -0.74 17.26 -12.59
N GLY A 74 -0.97 16.39 -13.57
CA GLY A 74 -1.96 16.61 -14.63
C GLY A 74 -3.39 16.77 -14.09
N GLN A 75 -3.78 15.97 -13.09
CA GLN A 75 -5.09 16.08 -12.44
C GLN A 75 -5.26 17.39 -11.69
N LYS A 76 -4.23 17.84 -10.96
CA LYS A 76 -4.27 19.13 -10.24
C LYS A 76 -4.46 20.32 -11.19
N ASN A 77 -3.84 20.27 -12.36
CA ASN A 77 -3.95 21.34 -13.37
C ASN A 77 -5.32 21.38 -14.07
N MET A 78 -6.10 20.30 -14.01
CA MET A 78 -7.44 20.21 -14.64
C MET A 78 -8.58 20.50 -13.65
N SER A 79 -8.29 20.50 -12.34
CA SER A 79 -9.23 20.87 -11.28
C SER A 79 -9.02 22.29 -10.74
N ALA A 80 -8.11 23.06 -11.33
CA ALA A 80 -7.82 24.47 -11.02
C ALA A 80 -8.30 25.37 -12.16
#